data_AF-A0A537J4K6-F1
#
_entry.id   AF-A0A537J4K6-F1
#
_cell.length_a   1.000
_cell.length_b   1.000
_cell.length_c   1.000
_cell.angle_alpha   90.00
_cell.angle_beta   90.00
_cell.angle_gamma   90.00
#
_symmetry.space_group_name_H-M   'P 1'
#
loop_
_entity.id
_entity.type
_entity.pdbx_description
1 polymer ?
#
loop_
_entity_poly.entity_id
_entity_poly.type
_entity_poly.pdbx_seq_one_letter_code
_entity_poly.pdbx_strand_id
1 'polypeptide(L)'
;MCQDAGVVLAYLPPYSPDLNPIEESFAQLKQWIKKNRILAEQFGDDFAGFLRCGLEAIQSACKGHFRKCQIGRTEPRNDDDMDGDMDEELDGHEYY
;
A
#
# COMPACT_ATOMS: atom_id res chain seq x y z
N MET A 1 11.45 -15.47 14.67
CA MET A 1 11.73 -15.63 13.22
C MET A 1 11.81 -14.29 12.49
N CYS A 2 10.76 -13.46 12.46
CA CYS A 2 10.83 -12.15 11.76
C CYS A 2 11.55 -11.07 12.59
N GLN A 3 11.26 -10.97 13.89
CA GLN A 3 11.94 -10.05 14.80
C GLN A 3 13.44 -10.36 14.91
N ASP A 4 13.81 -11.64 15.01
CA ASP A 4 15.22 -12.07 15.05
C ASP A 4 15.98 -11.75 13.75
N ALA A 5 15.27 -11.56 12.64
CA ALA A 5 15.82 -11.14 11.35
C ALA A 5 15.85 -9.60 11.17
N GLY A 6 15.48 -8.83 12.20
CA GLY A 6 15.41 -7.37 12.14
C GLY A 6 14.24 -6.82 11.31
N VAL A 7 13.21 -7.64 11.04
CA VAL A 7 12.02 -7.20 10.29
C VAL A 7 11.11 -6.40 11.21
N VAL A 8 10.79 -5.16 10.81
CA VAL A 8 9.81 -4.31 11.49
C VAL A 8 8.42 -4.62 10.96
N LEU A 9 7.48 -4.90 11.87
CA LEU A 9 6.07 -5.06 11.54
C LEU A 9 5.34 -3.73 11.75
N ALA A 10 4.92 -3.10 10.66
CA ALA A 10 4.14 -1.86 10.70
C ALA A 10 2.66 -2.17 10.49
N TYR A 11 1.83 -1.87 11.50
CA TYR A 11 0.38 -2.02 11.40
C TYR A 11 -0.27 -0.79 10.78
N LEU A 12 -1.25 -1.04 9.91
CA LEU A 12 -2.11 -0.02 9.32
C LEU A 12 -3.42 0.09 10.12
N PRO A 13 -4.02 1.29 10.22
CA PRO A 13 -5.37 1.42 10.74
C PRO A 13 -6.35 0.58 9.91
N PRO A 14 -7.47 0.12 10.50
CA PRO A 14 -8.51 -0.59 9.78
C PRO A 14 -8.95 0.16 8.52
N TYR A 15 -9.22 -0.59 7.44
CA TYR A 15 -9.71 -0.05 6.16
C TYR A 15 -8.90 1.11 5.58
N SER A 16 -7.59 1.16 5.84
CA SER A 16 -6.68 2.20 5.33
C SER A 16 -5.78 1.69 4.19
N PRO A 17 -6.32 1.27 3.04
CA PRO A 17 -5.51 0.80 1.90
C PRO A 17 -4.60 1.92 1.37
N ASP A 18 -4.98 3.19 1.52
CA ASP A 18 -4.16 4.35 1.14
C ASP A 18 -2.82 4.42 1.90
N LEU A 19 -2.74 3.78 3.07
CA LEU A 19 -1.53 3.69 3.87
C LEU A 19 -0.73 2.41 3.58
N ASN A 20 -1.11 1.63 2.56
CA ASN A 20 -0.37 0.45 2.11
C ASN A 20 0.44 0.75 0.83
N PRO A 21 1.78 0.82 0.88
CA PRO A 21 2.61 1.17 -0.28
C PRO A 21 2.46 0.24 -1.49
N ILE A 22 1.97 -0.99 -1.27
CA ILE A 22 1.77 -1.94 -2.36
C ILE A 22 0.65 -1.47 -3.30
N GLU A 23 -0.35 -0.74 -2.80
CA GLU A 23 -1.50 -0.31 -3.60
C GLU A 23 -1.08 0.60 -4.76
N GLU A 24 -0.22 1.58 -4.47
CA GLU A 24 0.38 2.48 -5.49
C GLU A 24 1.22 1.70 -6.50
N SER A 25 1.99 0.73 -6.00
CA SER A 25 2.84 -0.13 -6.84
C SER A 25 1.98 -0.98 -7.79
N PHE A 26 0.89 -1.57 -7.29
CA PHE A 26 -0.07 -2.31 -8.09
C PHE A 26 -0.83 -1.41 -9.07
N ALA A 27 -1.20 -0.20 -8.68
CA ALA A 27 -1.86 0.76 -9.57
C ALA A 27 -0.97 1.08 -10.78
N GLN A 28 0.31 1.37 -10.55
CA GLN A 28 1.26 1.67 -11.62
C GLN A 28 1.56 0.45 -12.49
N LEU A 29 1.76 -0.73 -11.88
CA LEU A 29 1.97 -1.95 -12.64
C LEU A 29 0.76 -2.27 -13.51
N LYS A 30 -0.47 -2.15 -12.98
CA LYS A 30 -1.71 -2.31 -13.77
C LYS A 30 -1.77 -1.33 -14.95
N GLN A 31 -1.41 -0.06 -14.74
CA GLN A 31 -1.37 0.93 -15.83
C GLN A 31 -0.30 0.59 -16.88
N TRP A 32 0.88 0.14 -16.45
CA TRP A 32 1.95 -0.30 -17.34
C TRP A 32 1.53 -1.51 -18.17
N ILE A 33 0.94 -2.53 -17.55
CA ILE A 33 0.43 -3.73 -18.24
C ILE A 33 -0.60 -3.34 -19.30
N LYS A 34 -1.56 -2.47 -18.97
CA LYS A 34 -2.59 -2.01 -19.93
C LYS A 34 -1.97 -1.35 -21.17
N LYS A 35 -0.93 -0.53 -20.98
CA LYS A 35 -0.21 0.15 -22.08
C LYS A 35 0.64 -0.82 -22.91
N ASN A 36 1.17 -1.86 -22.27
CA ASN A 36 2.11 -2.80 -22.87
C ASN A 36 1.48 -4.18 -23.18
N ARG A 37 0.15 -4.25 -23.32
CA ARG A 37 -0.55 -5.52 -23.58
C ARG A 37 -0.03 -6.28 -24.81
N ILE A 38 0.42 -5.55 -25.84
CA ILE A 38 0.98 -6.13 -27.06
C ILE A 38 2.36 -6.72 -26.80
N LEU A 39 3.15 -6.11 -25.92
CA LEU A 39 4.43 -6.67 -25.50
C LEU A 39 4.23 -8.00 -24.78
N ALA A 40 3.14 -8.20 -24.04
CA ALA A 40 2.85 -9.48 -23.39
C ALA A 40 2.78 -10.65 -24.38
N GLU A 41 2.31 -10.41 -25.62
CA GLU A 41 2.29 -11.44 -26.67
C GLU A 41 3.71 -11.90 -27.06
N GLN A 42 4.72 -11.02 -26.94
CA GLN A 42 6.12 -11.34 -27.25
C GLN A 42 6.78 -12.23 -26.18
N PHE A 43 6.25 -12.20 -24.96
CA PHE A 43 6.73 -13.05 -23.86
C PHE A 43 6.13 -14.46 -23.90
N GLY A 44 5.07 -14.70 -24.67
CA GLY A 44 4.41 -16.00 -24.73
C GLY A 44 3.96 -16.46 -23.34
N ASP A 45 4.47 -17.61 -22.90
CA ASP A 45 4.17 -18.19 -21.59
C ASP A 45 5.02 -17.60 -20.45
N ASP A 46 6.02 -16.76 -20.73
CA ASP A 46 6.88 -16.14 -19.71
C ASP A 46 6.24 -14.88 -19.10
N PHE A 47 5.12 -15.09 -18.41
CA PHE A 47 4.45 -14.01 -17.68
C PHE A 47 5.34 -13.41 -16.58
N ALA A 48 6.22 -14.21 -15.98
CA ALA A 48 7.15 -13.73 -14.95
C ALA A 48 8.17 -12.74 -15.52
N GLY A 49 8.72 -13.01 -16.70
CA GLY A 49 9.59 -12.09 -17.44
C GLY A 49 8.86 -10.78 -17.79
N PHE A 50 7.62 -10.87 -18.26
CA PHE A 50 6.80 -9.69 -18.55
C PHE A 50 6.57 -8.82 -17.30
N LEU A 51 6.24 -9.46 -16.16
CA LEU A 51 6.10 -8.76 -14.88
C LEU A 51 7.42 -8.12 -14.43
N ARG A 52 8.56 -8.78 -14.64
CA ARG A 52 9.87 -8.23 -14.27
C ARG A 52 10.18 -6.95 -15.06
N CYS A 53 9.94 -6.93 -16.37
CA CYS A 53 10.06 -5.72 -17.18
C CYS A 53 9.13 -4.60 -16.69
N GLY A 54 7.89 -4.95 -16.30
CA GLY A 54 6.95 -3.98 -15.73
C GLY A 54 7.44 -3.38 -14.42
N LEU A 55 7.97 -4.22 -13.52
CA LEU A 55 8.54 -3.79 -12.24
C LEU A 55 9.78 -2.90 -12.45
N GLU A 56 10.68 -3.27 -13.37
CA GLU A 56 11.85 -2.47 -13.73
C GLU A 56 11.47 -1.08 -14.29
N ALA A 57 10.37 -1.00 -15.03
CA ALA A 57 9.87 0.24 -15.59
C ALA A 57 9.26 1.19 -14.54
N ILE A 58 8.71 0.67 -13.44
CA ILE A 58 8.04 1.48 -12.40
C ILE A 58 8.89 1.68 -11.12
N GLN A 59 10.03 0.98 -10.99
CA GLN A 59 10.81 0.96 -9.75
C GLN A 59 11.28 2.34 -9.25
N SER A 60 11.47 3.30 -10.17
CA SER A 60 11.93 4.66 -9.81
C SER A 60 10.90 5.42 -8.96
N ALA A 61 9.60 5.11 -9.11
CA ALA A 61 8.52 5.71 -8.34
C ALA A 61 8.38 5.10 -6.94
N CYS A 62 8.90 3.88 -6.70
CA CYS A 62 8.67 3.12 -5.46
C CYS A 62 9.13 3.85 -4.19
N LYS A 63 10.20 4.66 -4.27
CA LYS A 63 10.66 5.48 -3.12
C LYS A 63 9.60 6.50 -2.65
N GLY A 64 8.75 6.97 -3.55
CA GLY A 64 7.66 7.90 -3.23
C GLY A 64 6.52 7.24 -2.47
N HIS A 65 6.28 5.93 -2.68
CA HIS A 65 5.12 5.23 -2.12
C HIS A 65 5.21 5.12 -0.60
N PHE A 66 6.39 4.72 -0.08
CA PHE A 66 6.62 4.61 1.36
C PHE A 66 6.44 5.95 2.09
N ARG A 67 6.91 7.05 1.48
CA ARG A 67 6.75 8.40 2.04
C ARG A 67 5.28 8.79 2.16
N LYS A 68 4.46 8.49 1.14
CA LYS A 68 3.01 8.77 1.14
C LYS A 68 2.29 7.98 2.24
N CYS A 69 2.72 6.74 2.46
CA CYS A 69 2.17 5.87 3.50
C CYS A 69 2.78 6.09 4.89
N GLN A 70 3.65 7.10 5.06
CA GLN A 70 4.30 7.45 6.32
C GLN A 70 5.19 6.34 6.91
N ILE A 71 5.57 5.34 6.11
CA ILE A 71 6.44 4.23 6.52
C ILE A 71 7.89 4.67 6.40
N GLY A 72 8.67 4.49 7.48
CA GLY A 72 10.08 4.85 7.56
C GLY A 72 10.40 6.12 8.37
N ARG A 73 9.42 6.71 9.07
CA ARG A 73 9.70 7.65 10.18
C ARG A 73 10.00 6.82 11.42
N THR A 74 11.24 6.89 11.89
CA THR A 74 11.77 6.13 13.05
C THR A 74 11.43 6.78 14.39
N GLU A 75 10.30 7.47 14.51
CA GLU A 75 9.82 7.87 15.84
C GLU A 75 8.99 6.70 16.37
N PRO A 76 9.26 6.21 17.61
CA PRO A 76 8.40 5.21 18.22
C PRO A 76 6.97 5.78 18.30
N ARG A 77 5.98 5.04 17.77
CA ARG A 77 4.59 5.31 18.11
C ARG A 77 4.48 5.05 19.61
N ASN A 78 4.20 6.07 20.39
CA ASN A 78 3.80 5.88 21.79
C ASN A 78 2.41 5.24 21.76
N ASP A 79 2.23 4.16 22.50
CA ASP A 79 0.93 3.47 22.61
C ASP A 79 -0.12 4.33 23.35
N ASP A 80 0.27 5.52 23.83
CA ASP A 80 -0.57 6.49 24.54
C ASP A 80 -1.46 7.36 23.62
N ASP A 81 -1.29 7.29 22.29
CA ASP A 81 -2.09 8.08 21.32
C ASP A 81 -3.43 7.41 20.92
N MET A 82 -3.87 6.37 21.66
CA MET A 82 -5.12 5.62 21.41
C MET A 82 -6.26 5.99 22.38
N ASP A 83 -6.25 7.18 22.96
CA ASP A 83 -7.36 7.68 23.79
C ASP A 83 -7.91 8.99 23.22
N GLY A 84 -9.13 8.92 22.68
CA GLY A 84 -9.95 10.10 22.38
C GLY A 84 -10.59 10.06 21.00
N ASP A 85 -11.73 9.36 20.89
CA ASP A 85 -12.96 9.89 20.27
C ASP A 85 -14.04 8.81 20.41
N MET A 86 -14.52 8.66 21.65
CA MET A 86 -15.77 8.00 21.96
C MET A 86 -16.83 9.11 21.96
N ASP A 87 -17.36 9.43 20.77
CA ASP A 87 -18.51 10.32 20.66
C ASP A 87 -19.77 9.58 21.16
N GLU A 88 -20.12 9.86 22.41
CA GLU A 88 -21.43 9.63 23.01
C GLU A 88 -22.49 10.60 22.44
N GLU A 89 -23.66 10.03 22.14
CA GLU A 89 -24.99 10.65 22.03
C GLU A 89 -25.23 11.84 21.09
N LEU A 90 -26.03 11.59 20.04
CA LEU A 90 -27.09 12.52 19.64
C LEU A 90 -28.38 11.74 19.35
N ASP A 91 -29.26 11.83 20.34
CA ASP A 91 -30.70 12.09 20.32
C ASP A 91 -31.53 11.78 19.05
N GLY A 92 -32.72 11.24 19.33
CA GLY A 92 -33.65 10.75 18.33
C GLY A 92 -34.15 11.81 17.37
N HIS A 93 -34.34 11.39 16.12
CA HIS A 93 -35.34 12.00 15.26
C HIS A 93 -36.03 10.91 14.43
N GLU A 94 -37.24 10.62 14.86
CA GLU A 94 -38.29 9.97 14.08
C GLU A 94 -38.61 10.85 12.85
N TYR A 95 -38.48 10.31 11.64
CA TYR A 95 -39.19 10.79 10.46
C TYR A 95 -39.58 9.61 9.57
N TYR A 96 -40.90 9.46 9.44
CA TYR A 96 -41.74 8.62 8.57
C TYR A 96 -41.07 7.72 7.52
#